data_AF-A0A4W3H4F8-F1
#
_entry.id   AF-A0A4W3H4F8-F1
#
_cell.length_a   1.000
_cell.length_b   1.000
_cell.length_c   1.000
_cell.angle_alpha   90.00
_cell.angle_beta   90.00
_cell.angle_gamma   90.00
#
_symmetry.space_group_name_H-M   'P 1'
#
loop_
_entity.id
_entity.type
_entity.pdbx_description
1 polymer ?
#
loop_
_entity_poly.entity_id
_entity_poly.type
_entity_poly.pdbx_seq_one_letter_code
_entity_poly.pdbx_strand_id
1 'polypeptide(L)'
;MYVCVCVSPPQFQCCGNINYTDWFSIPPFNKTVPDSCCKTPSPDCGLNTTSSNIYQIGCVNLIDKWLKENFVIVAGVALGIALFQVRTIIIANNLVARSTSVCGDVAGRAVGCRVSPPKRTHSHYTLQSVP
;
A
#
# COMPACT_ATOMS: atom_id res chain seq x y z
N MET A 1 14.62 -9.91 -22.48
CA MET A 1 15.14 -8.99 -21.45
C MET A 1 14.33 -7.70 -21.57
N TYR A 2 13.25 -7.54 -20.79
CA TYR A 2 12.48 -6.29 -20.80
C TYR A 2 12.98 -5.41 -19.65
N VAL A 3 13.38 -4.19 -19.95
CA VAL A 3 13.66 -3.15 -18.96
C VAL A 3 12.32 -2.46 -18.66
N CYS A 4 11.80 -2.65 -17.45
CA CYS A 4 10.64 -1.87 -17.01
C CYS A 4 11.11 -0.44 -16.74
N VAL A 5 10.64 0.51 -17.55
CA VAL A 5 10.89 1.93 -17.32
C VAL A 5 9.69 2.52 -16.59
N CYS A 6 9.92 3.14 -15.43
CA CYS A 6 8.87 3.78 -14.65
C CYS A 6 8.43 5.08 -15.34
N VAL A 7 7.36 5.01 -16.14
CA VAL A 7 6.70 6.20 -16.68
C VAL A 7 5.83 6.79 -15.59
N SER A 8 6.12 8.04 -15.19
CA SER A 8 5.34 8.75 -14.18
C SER A 8 3.92 9.01 -14.70
N PRO A 9 2.87 8.86 -13.87
CA PRO A 9 1.53 9.31 -14.22
C PRO A 9 1.50 10.84 -14.43
N PRO A 10 0.68 11.36 -15.37
CA PRO A 10 0.68 12.79 -15.74
C PRO A 10 0.30 13.75 -14.59
N GLN A 11 -0.30 13.25 -13.51
CA GLN A 11 -0.63 14.03 -12.32
C GLN A 11 0.59 14.35 -11.44
N PHE A 12 1.71 13.65 -11.61
CA PHE A 12 2.91 13.90 -10.81
C PHE A 12 3.80 14.89 -11.53
N GLN A 13 4.05 16.02 -10.87
CA GLN A 13 4.82 17.15 -11.38
C GLN A 13 6.34 16.89 -11.36
N CYS A 14 6.77 15.71 -11.82
CA CYS A 14 8.16 15.26 -11.83
C CYS A 14 8.50 14.52 -13.12
N CYS A 15 9.80 14.44 -13.44
CA CYS A 15 10.30 13.71 -14.59
C CYS A 15 11.60 12.98 -14.28
N GLY A 16 11.63 11.68 -14.60
CA GLY A 16 12.79 10.83 -14.34
C GLY A 16 12.90 10.43 -12.87
N ASN A 17 13.96 9.68 -12.55
CA ASN A 17 14.18 9.17 -11.20
C ASN A 17 14.75 10.28 -10.31
N ILE A 18 15.93 10.78 -10.68
CA ILE A 18 16.64 11.88 -10.04
C ILE A 18 16.53 13.15 -10.91
N ASN A 19 16.56 13.00 -12.23
CA ASN A 19 16.47 14.11 -13.17
C ASN A 19 15.85 13.66 -14.51
N TYR A 20 15.34 14.60 -15.31
CA TYR A 20 14.77 14.31 -16.62
C TYR A 20 15.80 13.71 -17.60
N THR A 21 17.10 13.95 -17.37
CA THR A 21 18.20 13.38 -18.16
C THR A 21 18.33 11.86 -18.02
N ASP A 22 17.72 11.26 -17.00
CA ASP A 22 17.76 9.81 -16.78
C ASP A 22 17.18 9.06 -17.98
N TRP A 23 16.19 9.64 -18.66
CA TRP A 23 15.59 9.10 -19.88
C TRP A 23 16.61 8.97 -21.02
N PHE A 24 17.60 9.87 -21.09
CA PHE A 24 18.54 9.93 -22.23
C PHE A 24 19.52 8.76 -22.25
N SER A 25 19.68 8.08 -21.11
CA SER A 25 20.56 6.92 -20.96
C SER A 25 19.82 5.60 -21.21
N ILE A 26 18.50 5.65 -21.45
CA ILE A 26 17.62 4.48 -21.56
C ILE A 26 17.13 4.33 -23.01
N PRO A 27 17.57 3.32 -23.75
CA PRO A 27 16.97 3.00 -25.05
C PRO A 27 15.49 2.63 -24.89
N PRO A 28 14.56 3.09 -25.77
CA PRO A 28 14.76 3.83 -27.01
C PRO A 28 14.71 5.37 -26.89
N PHE A 29 14.68 5.92 -25.66
CA PHE A 29 14.51 7.35 -25.39
C PHE A 29 15.81 8.13 -25.67
N ASN A 30 16.12 8.32 -26.95
CA ASN A 30 17.37 8.91 -27.43
C ASN A 30 17.32 10.45 -27.34
N LYS A 31 17.57 11.00 -26.13
CA LYS A 31 17.40 12.43 -25.78
C LYS A 31 15.95 12.91 -25.75
N THR A 32 15.01 11.99 -25.62
CA THR A 32 13.56 12.25 -25.59
C THR A 32 13.01 11.86 -24.23
N VAL A 33 11.94 12.51 -23.78
CA VAL A 33 11.21 12.12 -22.56
C VAL A 33 9.80 11.63 -22.93
N PRO A 34 9.10 10.88 -22.07
CA PRO A 34 7.69 10.56 -22.28
C PRO A 34 6.81 11.81 -22.16
N ASP A 35 5.65 11.82 -22.82
CA ASP A 35 4.70 12.94 -22.77
C ASP A 35 4.14 13.19 -21.35
N SER A 36 4.20 12.20 -20.45
CA SER A 36 3.81 12.40 -19.05
C SER A 36 4.79 13.28 -18.25
N CYS A 37 5.99 13.56 -18.77
CA CYS A 37 6.92 14.53 -18.19
C CYS A 37 6.59 15.99 -18.52
N CYS A 38 5.56 16.23 -19.34
CA CYS A 38 5.21 17.54 -19.84
C CYS A 38 4.26 18.26 -18.90
N LYS A 39 4.49 19.56 -18.68
CA LYS A 39 3.62 20.41 -17.87
C LYS A 39 2.27 20.63 -18.54
N THR A 40 2.30 20.77 -19.86
CA THR A 40 1.09 20.90 -20.69
C THR A 40 0.93 19.60 -21.48
N PRO A 41 -0.19 18.88 -21.33
CA PRO A 41 -0.43 17.67 -22.09
C PRO A 41 -0.56 18.01 -23.58
N SER A 42 0.44 17.63 -24.37
CA SER A 42 0.37 17.69 -25.82
C SER A 42 1.03 16.44 -26.41
N PRO A 43 0.51 15.91 -27.53
CA PRO A 43 1.16 14.79 -28.21
C PRO A 43 2.58 15.17 -28.59
N ASP A 44 3.53 14.25 -28.39
CA ASP A 44 4.93 14.37 -28.79
C ASP A 44 5.68 15.57 -28.18
N CYS A 45 5.21 16.06 -27.03
CA CYS A 45 5.90 17.13 -26.29
C CYS A 45 7.34 16.73 -25.95
N GLY A 46 7.54 15.46 -25.60
CA GLY A 46 8.81 14.95 -25.11
C GLY A 46 9.95 14.94 -26.13
N LEU A 47 9.66 15.19 -27.41
CA LEU A 47 10.64 15.35 -28.48
C LEU A 47 11.48 16.62 -28.34
N ASN A 48 10.89 17.69 -27.76
CA ASN A 48 11.55 18.96 -27.52
C ASN A 48 11.71 19.18 -26.01
N THR A 49 12.85 18.77 -25.46
CA THR A 49 13.16 18.85 -24.03
C THR A 49 13.55 20.27 -23.60
N THR A 50 12.69 21.25 -23.84
CA THR A 50 12.89 22.63 -23.39
C THR A 50 12.47 22.75 -21.92
N SER A 51 13.33 23.31 -21.07
CA SER A 51 13.12 23.46 -19.61
C SER A 51 11.80 24.13 -19.21
N SER A 52 11.20 24.93 -20.10
CA SER A 52 9.90 25.56 -19.89
C SER A 52 8.73 24.58 -19.96
N ASN A 53 8.78 23.58 -20.83
CA ASN A 53 7.67 22.67 -21.10
C ASN A 53 7.71 21.37 -20.27
N ILE A 54 8.89 20.95 -19.80
CA ILE A 54 9.08 19.70 -19.05
C ILE A 54 9.30 19.94 -17.55
N TYR A 55 8.92 18.97 -16.72
CA TYR A 55 9.30 18.95 -15.32
C TYR A 55 10.80 18.65 -15.19
N GLN A 56 11.54 19.47 -14.43
CA GLN A 56 12.98 19.25 -14.20
C GLN A 56 13.27 18.53 -12.88
N ILE A 57 12.29 18.44 -11.99
CA ILE A 57 12.46 17.78 -10.69
C ILE A 57 12.31 16.27 -10.87
N GLY A 58 13.25 15.49 -10.32
CA GLY A 58 13.13 14.04 -10.25
C GLY A 58 12.02 13.61 -9.29
N CYS A 59 11.40 12.47 -9.57
CA CYS A 59 10.29 11.98 -8.76
C CYS A 59 10.74 11.56 -7.35
N VAL A 60 11.96 11.03 -7.20
CA VAL A 60 12.50 10.70 -5.88
C VAL A 60 12.68 11.95 -5.03
N ASN A 61 13.21 13.02 -5.62
CA ASN A 61 13.41 14.29 -4.91
C ASN A 61 12.07 14.93 -4.50
N LEU A 62 11.05 14.84 -5.35
CA LEU A 62 9.72 15.34 -5.04
C LEU A 62 9.11 14.59 -3.85
N ILE A 63 9.18 13.25 -3.85
CA ILE A 63 8.65 12.40 -2.78
C ILE A 63 9.44 12.61 -1.49
N ASP A 64 10.76 12.65 -1.54
CA ASP A 64 11.61 12.88 -0.36
C ASP A 64 11.32 14.24 0.28
N LYS A 65 11.15 15.29 -0.54
CA LYS A 65 10.77 16.61 -0.05
C LYS A 65 9.40 16.60 0.61
N TRP A 66 8.39 16.02 -0.06
CA TRP A 66 7.05 15.90 0.49
C TRP A 66 7.04 15.09 1.79
N LEU A 67 7.78 13.99 1.83
CA LEU A 67 7.88 13.13 3.00
C LEU A 67 8.55 13.87 4.16
N LYS A 68 9.65 14.60 3.94
CA LYS A 68 10.31 15.39 5.00
C LYS A 68 9.40 16.47 5.57
N GLU A 69 8.64 17.15 4.72
CA GLU A 69 7.71 18.20 5.15
C GLU A 69 6.49 17.63 5.89
N ASN A 70 6.03 16.41 5.55
CA ASN A 70 4.81 15.80 6.09
C ASN A 70 5.07 14.59 7.00
N PHE A 71 6.33 14.32 7.37
CA PHE A 71 6.73 13.09 8.06
C PHE A 71 5.95 12.88 9.36
N VAL A 72 5.73 13.96 10.11
CA VAL A 72 4.99 13.93 11.39
C VAL A 72 3.56 13.45 11.19
N ILE A 73 2.89 13.91 10.13
CA ILE A 73 1.51 13.53 9.82
C ILE A 73 1.46 12.05 9.42
N VAL A 74 2.36 11.62 8.52
CA VAL A 74 2.44 10.23 8.07
C VAL A 74 2.71 9.29 9.24
N ALA A 75 3.68 9.63 10.11
CA ALA A 75 3.99 8.86 11.30
C ALA A 75 2.82 8.80 12.29
N GLY A 76 2.12 9.92 12.49
CA GLY A 76 0.93 10.00 13.34
C GLY A 76 -0.22 9.12 12.85
N VAL A 77 -0.51 9.14 11.55
CA VAL A 77 -1.54 8.28 10.93
C VAL A 77 -1.17 6.81 11.08
N ALA A 78 0.08 6.44 10.79
CA ALA A 78 0.55 5.07 10.93
C ALA A 78 0.44 4.55 12.38
N LEU A 79 0.83 5.37 13.36
CA LEU A 79 0.70 5.03 14.78
C LEU A 79 -0.78 4.93 15.20
N GLY A 80 -1.63 5.84 14.73
CA GLY A 80 -3.07 5.80 15.00
C GLY A 80 -3.73 4.52 14.50
N ILE A 81 -3.40 4.11 13.27
CA ILE A 81 -3.88 2.84 12.68
C ILE A 81 -3.39 1.65 13.51
N ALA A 82 -2.11 1.62 13.89
CA ALA A 82 -1.55 0.53 14.70
C ALA A 82 -2.28 0.39 16.05
N LEU A 83 -2.52 1.50 16.76
CA LEU A 83 -3.24 1.50 18.03
C LEU A 83 -4.71 1.09 17.86
N PHE A 84 -5.38 1.57 16.81
CA PHE A 84 -6.75 1.20 16.49
C PHE A 84 -6.88 -0.30 16.21
N GLN A 85 -5.95 -0.86 15.44
CA GLN A 85 -5.92 -2.28 15.12
C GLN A 85 -5.77 -3.14 16.38
N VAL A 86 -4.85 -2.78 17.29
CA VAL A 86 -4.63 -3.51 18.55
C VAL A 86 -5.86 -3.46 19.45
N ARG A 87 -6.48 -2.27 19.61
CA ARG A 87 -7.71 -2.15 20.41
C ARG A 87 -8.86 -2.96 19.81
N THR A 88 -8.97 -2.99 18.49
CA THR A 88 -9.99 -3.76 17.77
C THR A 88 -9.84 -5.26 18.04
N ILE A 89 -8.62 -5.80 18.03
CA ILE A 89 -8.35 -7.22 18.31
C ILE A 89 -8.69 -7.56 19.77
N ILE A 90 -8.30 -6.71 20.73
CA ILE A 90 -8.58 -6.92 22.16
C ILE A 90 -10.10 -6.95 22.41
N ILE A 91 -10.84 -5.98 21.86
CA ILE A 91 -12.29 -5.90 22.01
C ILE A 91 -12.96 -7.09 21.32
N ALA A 92 -12.52 -7.46 20.11
CA ALA A 92 -13.05 -8.63 19.41
C ALA A 92 -12.86 -9.91 20.22
N ASN A 93 -11.69 -10.13 20.82
CA ASN A 93 -11.43 -11.30 21.66
C ASN A 93 -12.29 -11.32 22.93
N ASN A 94 -12.47 -10.15 23.59
CA ASN A 94 -13.31 -10.04 24.78
C ASN A 94 -14.81 -10.22 24.45
N LEU A 95 -15.24 -9.74 23.27
CA LEU A 95 -16.60 -9.92 22.78
C LEU A 95 -16.85 -11.38 22.41
N VAL A 96 -15.95 -12.03 21.68
CA VAL A 96 -16.06 -13.47 21.32
C VAL A 96 -16.03 -14.36 22.57
N ALA A 97 -15.24 -14.03 23.58
CA ALA A 97 -15.24 -14.75 24.86
C ALA A 97 -16.54 -14.57 25.66
N ARG A 98 -17.24 -13.44 25.49
CA ARG A 98 -18.57 -13.20 26.10
C ARG A 98 -19.71 -13.76 25.26
N SER A 99 -19.49 -13.87 23.95
CA SER A 99 -20.32 -14.53 22.96
C SER A 99 -19.86 -15.97 22.74
N THR A 100 -19.43 -16.70 23.77
CA THR A 100 -19.38 -18.16 23.70
C THR A 100 -20.78 -18.63 23.35
N SER A 101 -21.02 -18.86 22.06
CA SER A 101 -22.20 -19.52 21.57
C SER A 101 -22.25 -20.87 22.29
N VAL A 102 -23.21 -21.05 23.19
CA VAL A 102 -23.66 -22.39 23.53
C VAL A 102 -24.25 -22.93 22.23
N CYS A 103 -23.46 -23.66 21.45
CA CYS A 103 -24.05 -24.54 20.45
C CYS A 103 -24.62 -25.71 21.25
N GLY A 104 -25.94 -25.74 21.37
CA GLY A 104 -26.62 -26.98 21.76
C GLY A 104 -26.47 -27.99 20.63
N ASP A 105 -26.02 -29.20 20.92
CA ASP A 105 -26.19 -30.32 20.01
C ASP A 105 -27.69 -30.63 19.83
N VAL A 106 -28.06 -31.40 18.81
CA VAL A 106 -29.47 -31.82 18.53
C VAL A 106 -30.16 -32.48 19.75
N ALA A 107 -29.38 -32.92 20.75
CA ALA A 107 -29.83 -33.48 22.02
C ALA A 107 -30.00 -32.46 23.18
N GLY A 108 -29.83 -31.15 22.95
CA GLY A 108 -30.12 -30.09 23.93
C GLY A 108 -29.13 -29.98 25.11
N ARG A 109 -27.91 -30.52 25.01
CA ARG A 109 -26.87 -30.41 26.05
C ARG A 109 -25.97 -29.20 25.78
N ALA A 110 -25.60 -28.49 26.84
CA ALA A 110 -24.64 -27.39 26.75
C ALA A 110 -23.20 -27.92 26.64
N VAL A 111 -22.54 -27.68 25.51
CA VAL A 111 -21.10 -27.92 25.33
C VAL A 111 -20.36 -26.60 25.16
N GLY A 112 -19.19 -26.46 25.78
CA GLY A 112 -18.35 -25.27 25.68
C GLY A 112 -17.38 -25.37 24.49
N CYS A 113 -17.35 -24.37 23.61
CA CYS A 113 -16.36 -24.28 22.54
C CYS A 113 -15.12 -23.52 23.03
N ARG A 114 -13.95 -24.19 23.11
CA ARG A 114 -12.66 -23.51 23.34
C ARG A 114 -11.99 -23.25 21.99
N VAL A 115 -11.66 -21.99 21.69
CA VAL A 115 -10.91 -21.61 20.48
C VAL A 115 -9.45 -22.07 20.65
N SER A 116 -8.99 -23.01 19.82
CA SER A 116 -7.55 -23.33 19.70
C SER A 116 -6.86 -22.33 18.76
N PRO A 117 -5.56 -22.02 18.98
CA PRO A 117 -4.82 -21.08 18.14
C PRO A 117 -4.72 -21.61 16.69
N PRO A 118 -4.69 -20.73 15.69
CA PRO A 118 -4.80 -21.12 14.29
C PRO A 118 -3.51 -21.84 13.84
N LYS A 119 -3.54 -23.17 13.74
CA LYS A 119 -2.60 -23.88 12.87
C LYS A 119 -3.22 -23.97 11.49
N ARG A 120 -2.69 -23.12 10.62
CA ARG A 120 -2.77 -23.05 9.15
C ARG A 120 -3.55 -24.22 8.49
N THR A 121 -4.59 -23.82 7.74
CA THR A 121 -5.39 -24.55 6.74
C THR A 121 -6.40 -25.60 7.24
N HIS A 122 -7.69 -25.32 6.96
CA HIS A 122 -8.93 -26.06 7.27
C HIS A 122 -9.40 -26.06 8.74
N SER A 123 -10.49 -25.32 9.01
CA SER A 123 -11.23 -25.39 10.28
C SER A 123 -11.86 -26.77 10.46
N HIS A 124 -11.16 -27.66 11.15
CA HIS A 124 -11.76 -28.80 11.82
C HIS A 124 -11.95 -28.43 13.29
N TYR A 125 -13.20 -28.20 13.69
CA TYR A 125 -13.57 -28.06 15.10
C TYR A 125 -13.60 -29.46 15.71
N THR A 126 -12.70 -29.75 16.65
CA THR A 126 -12.76 -30.98 17.45
C THR A 126 -13.58 -30.74 18.71
N LEU A 127 -14.69 -31.47 18.84
CA LEU A 127 -15.47 -31.56 20.08
C LEU A 127 -14.69 -32.42 21.08
N GLN A 128 -14.39 -31.88 22.26
CA GLN A 128 -13.87 -32.65 23.39
C GLN A 128 -14.82 -32.52 24.58
N SER A 129 -15.22 -33.65 25.13
CA SER A 129 -16.00 -33.73 26.37
C SER A 129 -15.13 -33.29 27.56
N VAL A 130 -15.59 -32.28 28.30
CA VAL A 130 -15.08 -31.95 29.65
C VAL A 130 -15.71 -32.95 30.63
N PRO A 131 -14.98 -33.50 31.61
CA PRO A 131 -15.52 -34.42 32.60
C PRO A 131 -16.66 -33.81 33.44
#